data_AF-A0A9D7ZYA9-F1
#
_entry.id   AF-A0A9D7ZYA9-F1
#
_cell.length_a   1.000
_cell.length_b   1.000
_cell.length_c   1.000
_cell.angle_alpha   90.00
_cell.angle_beta   90.00
_cell.angle_gamma   90.00
#
_symmetry.space_group_name_H-M   'P 1'
#
loop_
_entity.id
_entity.type
_entity.pdbx_description
1 polymer ?
#
loop_
_entity_poly.entity_id
_entity_poly.type
_entity_poly.pdbx_seq_one_letter_code
_entity_poly.pdbx_strand_id
1 'polypeptide(L)'
;MKKELSIFDNPKNVKKLLIIFYCSLVILLIAEFFIHPHPAFFFEHVKGFSAVYGFFSCVMLIFLAKILRLIVMKKENYYDK
;
A
#
# COMPACT_ATOMS: atom_id res chain seq x y z
N MET A 1 13.32 -29.72 6.04
CA MET A 1 11.99 -29.61 5.39
C MET A 1 11.43 -28.24 5.72
N LYS A 2 11.62 -27.26 4.82
CA LYS A 2 11.23 -25.86 5.08
C LYS A 2 9.71 -25.79 5.16
N LYS A 3 9.17 -25.23 6.23
CA LYS A 3 7.74 -24.93 6.35
C LYS A 3 7.46 -23.78 5.38
N GLU A 4 7.19 -24.13 4.14
CA GLU A 4 6.68 -23.20 3.13
C GLU A 4 5.41 -22.58 3.70
N LEU A 5 5.37 -21.25 3.74
CA LEU A 5 4.28 -20.47 4.32
C LEU A 5 3.04 -20.59 3.41
N SER A 6 2.33 -21.73 3.48
CA SER A 6 1.08 -22.06 2.75
C SER A 6 -0.10 -21.13 3.09
N ILE A 7 0.13 -20.08 3.88
CA ILE A 7 -0.86 -19.07 4.23
C ILE A 7 -1.39 -18.32 3.00
N PHE A 8 -0.58 -18.22 1.94
CA PHE A 8 -0.90 -17.49 0.70
C PHE A 8 -1.52 -18.37 -0.42
N ASP A 9 -1.53 -19.70 -0.29
CA ASP A 9 -2.12 -20.59 -1.31
C ASP A 9 -3.65 -20.52 -1.35
N ASN A 10 -4.27 -20.20 -0.21
CA ASN A 10 -5.72 -20.09 -0.11
C ASN A 10 -6.19 -18.69 -0.52
N PRO A 11 -6.98 -18.55 -1.62
CA PRO A 11 -7.45 -17.24 -2.08
C PRO A 11 -8.31 -16.52 -1.03
N LYS A 12 -8.93 -17.26 -0.11
CA LYS A 12 -9.67 -16.72 1.04
C LYS A 12 -8.77 -15.99 2.03
N ASN A 13 -7.54 -16.48 2.27
CA ASN A 13 -6.60 -15.87 3.20
C ASN A 13 -6.00 -14.59 2.61
N VAL A 14 -5.64 -14.60 1.32
CA VAL A 14 -5.17 -13.40 0.61
C VAL A 14 -6.25 -12.30 0.63
N LYS A 15 -7.51 -12.67 0.40
CA LYS A 15 -8.63 -11.72 0.46
C LYS A 15 -8.81 -11.14 1.87
N LYS A 16 -8.70 -11.95 2.93
CA LYS A 16 -8.72 -11.46 4.32
C LYS A 16 -7.56 -10.52 4.63
N LEU A 17 -6.35 -10.84 4.16
CA LEU A 17 -5.16 -10.02 4.35
C LEU A 17 -5.31 -8.64 3.68
N LEU A 18 -5.83 -8.62 2.46
CA LEU A 18 -6.17 -7.38 1.76
C LEU A 18 -7.25 -6.58 2.49
N ILE A 19 -8.30 -7.24 3.01
CA ILE A 19 -9.35 -6.56 3.79
C ILE A 19 -8.76 -5.93 5.06
N ILE A 20 -7.94 -6.67 5.82
CA ILE A 20 -7.29 -6.16 7.04
C ILE A 20 -6.40 -4.96 6.70
N PHE A 21 -5.63 -5.04 5.62
CA PHE A 21 -4.78 -3.95 5.14
C PHE A 21 -5.59 -2.71 4.75
N TYR A 22 -6.67 -2.85 3.99
CA TYR A 22 -7.55 -1.71 3.66
C TYR A 22 -8.23 -1.15 4.91
N CYS A 23 -8.66 -2.00 5.85
CA CYS A 23 -9.20 -1.54 7.13
C CYS A 23 -8.17 -0.75 7.95
N SER A 24 -6.91 -1.20 8.02
CA SER A 24 -5.87 -0.46 8.75
C SER A 24 -5.58 0.88 8.10
N LEU A 25 -5.60 0.98 6.77
CA LEU A 25 -5.47 2.25 6.05
C LEU A 25 -6.62 3.22 6.38
N VAL A 26 -7.86 2.73 6.42
CA VAL A 26 -9.02 3.57 6.80
C VAL A 26 -8.93 4.04 8.24
N ILE A 27 -8.48 3.18 9.16
CA ILE A 27 -8.28 3.53 10.58
C ILE A 27 -7.21 4.62 10.73
N LEU A 28 -6.08 4.50 10.02
CA LEU A 28 -5.03 5.53 10.03
C LEU A 28 -5.56 6.87 9.48
N LEU A 29 -6.34 6.85 8.41
CA LEU A 29 -6.94 8.05 7.83
C LEU A 29 -7.89 8.74 8.82
N ILE A 30 -8.70 7.97 9.55
CA ILE A 30 -9.56 8.51 10.62
C ILE A 30 -8.70 9.11 11.74
N ALA A 31 -7.62 8.43 12.15
CA ALA A 31 -6.71 8.92 13.19
C ALA A 31 -6.02 10.25 12.80
N GLU A 32 -5.65 10.42 11.54
CA GLU A 32 -5.13 11.70 11.02
C GLU A 32 -6.15 12.84 11.16
N PHE A 33 -7.45 12.57 11.13
CA PHE A 33 -8.47 13.59 11.33
C PHE A 33 -8.50 14.14 12.77
N PHE A 34 -8.00 13.37 13.74
CA PHE A 34 -7.89 13.79 15.14
C PHE A 34 -6.57 14.51 15.44
N ILE A 35 -5.51 14.23 14.68
CA ILE A 35 -4.19 14.84 14.86
C ILE A 35 -4.14 16.15 14.07
N HIS A 36 -4.15 17.28 14.79
CA HIS A 36 -3.94 18.59 14.18
C HIS A 36 -2.45 18.73 13.83
N PRO A 37 -2.07 18.84 12.54
CA PRO A 37 -0.71 19.20 12.19
C PRO A 37 -0.45 20.62 12.66
N HIS A 38 0.74 20.88 13.25
CA HIS A 38 1.22 22.24 13.47
C HIS A 38 1.67 22.80 12.11
N PRO A 39 0.90 23.71 11.49
CA PRO A 39 1.16 24.06 10.12
C PRO A 39 2.31 25.07 10.02
N ALA A 40 3.30 24.77 9.19
CA ALA A 40 4.39 25.69 8.85
C ALA A 40 4.11 26.45 7.53
N PHE A 41 3.14 25.98 6.72
CA PHE A 41 2.84 26.55 5.40
C PHE A 41 1.34 26.88 5.22
N PHE A 42 1.07 27.95 4.45
CA PHE A 42 -0.29 28.49 4.19
C PHE A 42 -1.27 27.50 3.53
N PHE A 43 -0.78 26.43 2.90
CA PHE A 43 -1.62 25.41 2.25
C PHE A 43 -2.21 24.36 3.23
N GLU A 44 -1.70 24.28 4.46
CA GLU A 44 -2.22 23.38 5.51
C GLU A 44 -3.53 23.86 6.14
N HIS A 45 -4.05 25.03 5.74
CA HIS A 45 -5.36 25.52 6.16
C HIS A 45 -6.54 24.72 5.59
N VAL A 46 -6.30 23.88 4.56
CA VAL A 46 -7.34 23.05 3.95
C VAL A 46 -7.55 21.80 4.81
N LYS A 47 -8.66 21.80 5.56
CA LYS A 47 -9.13 20.61 6.29
C LYS A 47 -9.20 19.41 5.33
N GLY A 48 -8.38 18.40 5.56
CA GLY A 48 -8.35 17.17 4.76
C GLY A 48 -7.20 17.05 3.75
N PHE A 49 -6.28 18.03 3.65
CA PHE A 49 -5.12 17.93 2.75
C PHE A 49 -4.26 16.70 3.06
N SER A 50 -3.94 16.45 4.33
CA SER A 50 -3.11 15.30 4.74
C SER A 50 -3.76 13.97 4.39
N ALA A 51 -5.07 13.82 4.59
CA ALA A 51 -5.80 12.60 4.23
C ALA A 51 -5.77 12.32 2.72
N VAL A 52 -5.97 13.37 1.90
CA VAL A 52 -5.88 13.25 0.43
C VAL A 52 -4.45 12.93 0.00
N TYR A 53 -3.46 13.60 0.57
CA TYR A 53 -2.05 13.38 0.27
C TYR A 53 -1.58 11.97 0.67
N GLY A 54 -1.93 11.50 1.87
CA GLY A 54 -1.62 10.16 2.35
C GLY A 54 -2.27 9.06 1.50
N PHE A 55 -3.53 9.24 1.12
CA PHE A 55 -4.21 8.35 0.18
C PHE A 55 -3.51 8.32 -1.17
N PHE A 56 -3.19 9.50 -1.73
CA PHE A 56 -2.54 9.61 -3.03
C PHE A 56 -1.14 8.99 -3.03
N SER A 57 -0.37 9.21 -1.96
CA SER A 57 0.96 8.61 -1.76
C SER A 57 0.90 7.08 -1.73
N CYS A 58 -0.06 6.50 -1.00
CA CYS A 58 -0.28 5.06 -0.98
C CYS A 58 -0.63 4.49 -2.36
N VAL A 59 -1.53 5.15 -3.10
CA VAL A 59 -1.90 4.74 -4.47
C VAL A 59 -0.68 4.83 -5.40
N MET A 60 0.11 5.89 -5.29
CA MET A 60 1.36 6.08 -6.05
C MET A 60 2.36 4.94 -5.79
N LEU A 61 2.55 4.53 -4.54
CA LEU A 61 3.43 3.41 -4.17
C LEU A 61 3.00 2.10 -4.81
N ILE A 62 1.70 1.78 -4.81
CA ILE A 62 1.17 0.57 -5.47
C ILE A 62 1.43 0.62 -6.98
N PHE A 63 1.25 1.79 -7.60
CA PHE A 63 1.48 1.97 -9.02
C PHE A 63 2.97 1.81 -9.38
N LEU A 64 3.86 2.41 -8.58
CA LEU A 64 5.31 2.24 -8.70
C LEU A 64 5.72 0.78 -8.58
N ALA A 65 5.19 0.05 -7.59
CA ALA A 65 5.47 -1.37 -7.42
C ALA A 65 5.00 -2.20 -8.64
N LYS A 66 3.86 -1.85 -9.24
CA LYS A 66 3.35 -2.51 -10.44
C LYS A 66 4.23 -2.22 -11.66
N ILE A 67 4.70 -0.98 -11.82
CA ILE A 67 5.66 -0.61 -12.87
C ILE A 67 6.97 -1.37 -12.67
N LEU A 68 7.49 -1.39 -11.45
CA LEU A 68 8.70 -2.12 -11.12
C LEU A 68 8.55 -3.62 -11.41
N ARG A 69 7.39 -4.21 -11.11
CA ARG A 69 7.11 -5.60 -11.49
C ARG A 69 7.21 -5.83 -13.00
N LEU A 70 6.70 -4.92 -13.83
CA LEU A 70 6.82 -5.03 -15.29
C LEU A 70 8.27 -4.91 -15.76
N ILE A 71 9.05 -4.01 -15.16
CA ILE A 71 10.47 -3.81 -15.51
C ILE A 71 11.32 -5.00 -15.06
N VAL A 72 11.04 -5.55 -13.87
CA VAL A 72 11.80 -6.66 -13.27
C VAL A 72 11.40 -8.02 -13.87
N MET A 73 10.20 -8.14 -14.46
CA MET A 73 9.75 -9.40 -15.06
C MET A 73 10.64 -9.76 -16.25
N LYS A 74 11.58 -10.67 -15.98
CA LYS A 74 12.56 -11.18 -16.93
C LYS A 74 11.96 -12.34 -17.72
N LYS A 75 12.32 -12.46 -19.01
CA LYS A 75 11.87 -13.57 -19.87
C LYS A 75 12.24 -14.92 -19.24
N GLU A 76 11.30 -15.86 -19.26
CA GLU A 76 11.42 -17.19 -18.62
C GLU A 76 12.64 -17.99 -19.11
N ASN A 77 13.07 -17.79 -20.35
CA ASN A 77 14.19 -18.53 -20.97
C ASN A 77 15.60 -18.12 -20.49
N TYR A 78 15.74 -17.42 -19.35
CA TYR A 78 17.05 -17.01 -18.84
C TYR A 78 17.84 -18.16 -18.17
N TYR A 79 17.17 -19.24 -17.77
CA TYR A 79 17.79 -20.41 -17.13
C TYR A 79 17.88 -21.65 -18.03
N ASP A 80 17.47 -21.56 -19.30
CA ASP A 80 17.61 -22.64 -20.28
C ASP A 80 18.99 -22.68 -20.96
N LYS A 81 20.03 -22.15 -20.30
CA LYS A 81 21.43 -22.31 -20.68
C LYS A 81 22.28 -22.64 -19.47
#